data_AF-A0A1H7W0W8-F1
#
_entry.id   AF-A0A1H7W0W8-F1
#
_cell.length_a   1.000
_cell.length_b   1.000
_cell.length_c   1.000
_cell.angle_alpha   90.00
_cell.angle_beta   90.00
_cell.angle_gamma   90.00
#
_symmetry.space_group_name_H-M   'P 1'
#
loop_
_entity.id
_entity.type
_entity.pdbx_description
1 polymer ?
#
loop_
_entity_poly.entity_id
_entity_poly.type
_entity_poly.pdbx_seq_one_letter_code
_entity_poly.pdbx_strand_id
1 'polypeptide(L)'
;MKRLLLATLLPLLALSAAATERDDALQPSGRFSVYGHGAAATPPMGFNPWNAFRTEVDQARIESVIDTIQQRGLQQAGYRYINIDDGWWLKRGADGKIEIRTAMFPIAKQANGDTSFRAWTDALHARGFKAGLYTDVGRNACSQAFDRHSPNLPVGNVAQREIGLQGFEASDLKTMFQDWGFDYLKVDACGLADFGAGSEPVVESGHRVLRPLIVRDDAQRTDADAVETQYARVGRLLADLNPDNDYVLAICPWGQAGVRNWGGDHGHLWRTSPDIEPTWASMLHNFDSASRRELYAGPGRWNDPDMLAIGLGDFDAKHLTEARTHFSLWAILSAPLLMGFDLTRAPASLIELLRNPEVIAVNQDPAGNQGRLVVETGQVQVLVKPLSTRGAKAVVLFNRGDTPATAQVDAAQLKLRADAPLQARDLWQHRDLPAHAGPLRFALAPHASMMLRVQGTPALAEGEPLSDMTGRIHVAVDGVQGYSTDLAGIAGTPRTDVAPDGSPLRIAGTTYRDGIGIHADSRLEVRAGGDFSRFTTQVGLQDTAKPVAGDVVFRVYGDGQLLHETTPLHQSDAATQLTVPVAGVQVIELVAAVADTSAVAKTPTPVVAWANAILQ
;
A
#
# COMPACT_ATOMS: atom_id res chain seq x y z
N MET A 1 41.35 49.13 -26.47
CA MET A 1 42.16 47.95 -26.09
C MET A 1 41.21 46.86 -25.62
N LYS A 2 41.33 45.66 -26.22
CA LYS A 2 40.46 44.49 -26.05
C LYS A 2 40.43 43.98 -24.61
N ARG A 3 39.25 43.61 -24.10
CA ARG A 3 39.09 42.47 -23.17
C ARG A 3 37.85 41.67 -23.56
N LEU A 4 38.10 40.45 -24.03
CA LEU A 4 37.14 39.37 -24.23
C LEU A 4 36.53 38.97 -22.88
N LEU A 5 35.23 38.70 -22.84
CA LEU A 5 34.59 37.89 -21.81
C LEU A 5 34.10 36.59 -22.48
N LEU A 6 34.70 35.48 -22.03
CA LEU A 6 34.29 34.11 -22.35
C LEU A 6 32.90 33.87 -21.77
N ALA A 7 31.95 33.48 -22.63
CA ALA A 7 30.70 32.87 -22.18
C ALA A 7 30.96 31.37 -21.96
N THR A 8 30.86 30.92 -20.71
CA THR A 8 30.88 29.50 -20.36
C THR A 8 29.55 28.85 -20.75
N LEU A 9 29.59 27.99 -21.77
CA LEU A 9 28.55 26.98 -22.04
C LEU A 9 28.54 25.94 -20.91
N LEU A 10 27.49 25.91 -20.12
CA LEU A 10 27.08 24.71 -19.37
C LEU A 10 25.55 24.69 -19.25
N PRO A 11 24.87 23.95 -20.14
CA PRO A 11 23.73 23.15 -19.67
C PRO A 11 23.65 21.72 -20.27
N LEU A 12 24.62 21.24 -21.06
CA LEU A 12 24.49 19.92 -21.72
C LEU A 12 24.82 18.70 -20.85
N LEU A 13 25.53 18.85 -19.72
CA LEU A 13 25.98 17.71 -18.90
C LEU A 13 24.90 17.14 -17.96
N ALA A 14 23.86 17.92 -17.62
CA ALA A 14 22.81 17.47 -16.71
C ALA A 14 21.73 16.62 -17.40
N LEU A 15 21.43 16.90 -18.68
CA LEU A 15 20.46 16.11 -19.45
C LEU A 15 20.99 14.72 -19.81
N SER A 16 22.31 14.56 -20.03
CA SER A 16 22.88 13.25 -20.34
C SER A 16 22.85 12.31 -19.14
N ALA A 17 23.06 12.81 -17.92
CA ALA A 17 23.07 12.02 -16.69
C ALA A 17 21.68 11.42 -16.34
N ALA A 18 20.63 12.22 -16.45
CA ALA A 18 19.26 11.77 -16.17
C ALA A 18 18.72 10.77 -17.23
N ALA A 19 19.17 10.89 -18.49
CA ALA A 19 18.85 9.91 -19.53
C ALA A 19 19.58 8.58 -19.29
N THR A 20 20.86 8.61 -18.90
CA THR A 20 21.62 7.39 -18.57
C THR A 20 21.11 6.68 -17.32
N GLU A 21 20.71 7.38 -16.26
CA GLU A 21 20.16 6.75 -15.05
C GLU A 21 18.82 6.02 -15.31
N ARG A 22 18.00 6.54 -16.24
CA ARG A 22 16.74 5.88 -16.62
C ARG A 22 16.94 4.66 -17.52
N ASP A 23 17.85 4.75 -18.48
CA ASP A 23 18.22 3.59 -19.31
C ASP A 23 18.82 2.46 -18.45
N ASP A 24 19.55 2.81 -17.37
CA ASP A 24 20.04 1.86 -16.38
C ASP A 24 18.91 1.27 -15.52
N ALA A 25 17.91 2.07 -15.12
CA ALA A 25 16.76 1.59 -14.34
C ALA A 25 15.87 0.59 -15.10
N LEU A 26 15.76 0.74 -16.43
CA LEU A 26 14.99 -0.18 -17.28
C LEU A 26 15.71 -1.49 -17.62
N GLN A 27 17.00 -1.63 -17.27
CA GLN A 27 17.71 -2.88 -17.47
C GLN A 27 17.09 -4.00 -16.64
N PRO A 28 16.98 -5.22 -17.18
CA PRO A 28 16.42 -6.34 -16.44
C PRO A 28 17.35 -6.73 -15.27
N SER A 29 16.76 -7.07 -14.12
CA SER A 29 17.51 -7.48 -12.92
C SER A 29 17.61 -9.01 -12.77
N GLY A 30 16.73 -9.75 -13.43
CA GLY A 30 16.51 -11.18 -13.23
C GLY A 30 15.99 -11.55 -11.84
N ARG A 31 15.51 -10.57 -11.07
CA ARG A 31 15.05 -10.72 -9.69
C ARG A 31 13.67 -10.10 -9.54
N PHE A 32 12.95 -10.57 -8.52
CA PHE A 32 11.74 -9.94 -8.06
C PHE A 32 12.11 -8.98 -6.92
N SER A 33 12.36 -7.71 -7.25
CA SER A 33 13.10 -6.72 -6.46
C SER A 33 12.30 -6.02 -5.37
N VAL A 34 11.22 -6.63 -4.86
CA VAL A 34 10.45 -6.07 -3.73
C VAL A 34 11.24 -6.11 -2.44
N TYR A 35 10.81 -5.34 -1.43
CA TYR A 35 11.25 -5.52 -0.06
C TYR A 35 10.88 -6.92 0.45
N GLY A 36 11.76 -7.89 0.23
CA GLY A 36 11.54 -9.32 0.51
C GLY A 36 11.99 -9.77 1.90
N HIS A 37 12.38 -8.82 2.75
CA HIS A 37 12.91 -9.04 4.09
C HIS A 37 11.81 -8.76 5.11
N GLY A 38 11.16 -9.78 5.67
CA GLY A 38 10.29 -9.58 6.82
C GLY A 38 9.14 -10.56 6.94
N ALA A 39 8.25 -10.26 7.87
CA ALA A 39 6.97 -10.90 8.06
C ALA A 39 5.87 -9.99 7.50
N ALA A 40 5.20 -10.36 6.40
CA ALA A 40 3.94 -9.76 5.93
C ALA A 40 3.37 -10.53 4.74
N ALA A 41 3.47 -11.87 4.74
CA ALA A 41 3.02 -12.71 3.62
C ALA A 41 1.52 -12.52 3.32
N THR A 42 0.74 -12.17 4.35
CA THR A 42 -0.62 -11.63 4.27
C THR A 42 -0.68 -10.27 4.98
N PRO A 43 -1.72 -9.45 4.75
CA PRO A 43 -1.84 -8.15 5.41
C PRO A 43 -1.86 -8.30 6.94
N PRO A 44 -1.09 -7.50 7.70
CA PRO A 44 -1.10 -7.56 9.16
C PRO A 44 -2.48 -7.30 9.76
N MET A 45 -2.85 -8.06 10.80
CA MET A 45 -4.09 -7.88 11.56
C MET A 45 -3.77 -7.67 13.04
N GLY A 46 -4.37 -6.67 13.67
CA GLY A 46 -4.00 -6.31 15.04
C GLY A 46 -4.81 -5.19 15.67
N PHE A 47 -4.21 -4.54 16.66
CA PHE A 47 -4.75 -3.40 17.39
C PHE A 47 -3.71 -2.30 17.49
N ASN A 48 -4.14 -1.06 17.24
CA ASN A 48 -3.36 0.14 17.50
C ASN A 48 -4.18 1.09 18.41
N PRO A 49 -3.62 1.56 19.53
CA PRO A 49 -4.36 2.31 20.54
C PRO A 49 -4.65 3.78 20.20
N TRP A 50 -4.06 4.33 19.13
CA TRP A 50 -4.06 5.77 18.88
C TRP A 50 -5.47 6.37 18.81
N ASN A 51 -6.36 5.76 18.01
CA ASN A 51 -7.73 6.26 17.84
C ASN A 51 -8.58 6.16 19.13
N ALA A 52 -8.21 5.29 20.06
CA ALA A 52 -8.92 5.10 21.34
C ALA A 52 -8.39 5.99 22.45
N PHE A 53 -7.07 6.14 22.54
CA PHE A 53 -6.40 6.66 23.74
C PHE A 53 -5.41 7.79 23.48
N ARG A 54 -5.04 8.05 22.21
CA ARG A 54 -3.99 9.03 21.85
C ARG A 54 -2.73 8.85 22.71
N THR A 55 -2.11 9.95 23.14
CA THR A 55 -0.96 9.98 24.04
C THR A 55 -1.29 9.61 25.49
N GLU A 56 -2.54 9.28 25.83
CA GLU A 56 -2.92 8.78 27.15
C GLU A 56 -2.92 7.25 27.23
N VAL A 57 -2.44 6.54 26.21
CA VAL A 57 -2.32 5.08 26.24
C VAL A 57 -1.37 4.62 27.35
N ASP A 58 -1.82 3.71 28.22
CA ASP A 58 -0.98 3.12 29.28
C ASP A 58 -1.00 1.59 29.23
N GLN A 59 -0.10 0.98 30.01
CA GLN A 59 0.06 -0.47 30.08
C GLN A 59 -1.25 -1.17 30.46
N ALA A 60 -1.99 -0.67 31.45
CA ALA A 60 -3.20 -1.32 31.96
C ALA A 60 -4.34 -1.28 30.93
N ARG A 61 -4.48 -0.19 30.19
CA ARG A 61 -5.44 -0.06 29.08
C ARG A 61 -5.13 -1.07 27.98
N ILE A 62 -3.87 -1.19 27.58
CA ILE A 62 -3.49 -2.16 26.55
C ILE A 62 -3.68 -3.59 27.05
N GLU A 63 -3.30 -3.92 28.28
CA GLU A 63 -3.53 -5.24 28.89
C GLU A 63 -5.02 -5.62 28.89
N SER A 64 -5.91 -4.70 29.24
CA SER A 64 -7.36 -4.91 29.21
C SER A 64 -7.89 -5.16 27.79
N VAL A 65 -7.36 -4.44 26.79
CA VAL A 65 -7.69 -4.70 25.38
C VAL A 65 -7.18 -6.06 24.94
N ILE A 66 -5.96 -6.46 25.33
CA ILE A 66 -5.40 -7.79 25.02
C ILE A 66 -6.27 -8.90 25.62
N ASP A 67 -6.67 -8.76 26.88
CA ASP A 67 -7.58 -9.70 27.54
C ASP A 67 -8.90 -9.81 26.77
N THR A 68 -9.44 -8.68 26.33
CA THR A 68 -10.65 -8.63 25.50
C THR A 68 -10.45 -9.35 24.17
N ILE A 69 -9.32 -9.13 23.47
CA ILE A 69 -9.00 -9.79 22.20
C ILE A 69 -8.97 -11.33 22.37
N GLN A 70 -8.40 -11.83 23.46
CA GLN A 70 -8.34 -13.28 23.72
C GLN A 70 -9.71 -13.85 24.13
N GLN A 71 -10.37 -13.22 25.10
CA GLN A 71 -11.67 -13.68 25.62
C GLN A 71 -12.77 -13.63 24.57
N ARG A 72 -12.69 -12.66 23.66
CA ARG A 72 -13.66 -12.43 22.60
C ARG A 72 -13.21 -13.01 21.26
N GLY A 73 -12.30 -13.98 21.24
CA GLY A 73 -12.04 -14.78 20.04
C GLY A 73 -11.33 -14.05 18.88
N LEU A 74 -10.90 -12.80 19.08
CA LEU A 74 -10.28 -11.99 18.04
C LEU A 74 -8.86 -12.47 17.74
N GLN A 75 -8.13 -12.96 18.75
CA GLN A 75 -6.83 -13.60 18.53
C GLN A 75 -6.96 -14.73 17.50
N GLN A 76 -7.91 -15.64 17.72
CA GLN A 76 -8.17 -16.82 16.90
C GLN A 76 -8.62 -16.43 15.49
N ALA A 77 -9.29 -15.28 15.33
CA ALA A 77 -9.65 -14.72 14.04
C ALA A 77 -8.45 -14.13 13.27
N GLY A 78 -7.28 -13.95 13.90
CA GLY A 78 -6.05 -13.51 13.24
C GLY A 78 -5.45 -12.21 13.77
N TYR A 79 -6.13 -11.49 14.68
CA TYR A 79 -5.61 -10.25 15.25
C TYR A 79 -4.46 -10.53 16.24
N ARG A 80 -3.21 -10.36 15.79
CA ARG A 80 -2.00 -10.76 16.53
C ARG A 80 -1.03 -9.62 16.83
N TYR A 81 -1.04 -8.54 16.05
CA TYR A 81 -0.17 -7.40 16.31
C TYR A 81 -0.78 -6.50 17.40
N ILE A 82 -0.06 -6.29 18.50
CA ILE A 82 -0.44 -5.37 19.56
C ILE A 82 0.56 -4.22 19.54
N ASN A 83 0.13 -3.09 19.01
CA ASN A 83 1.00 -1.94 18.81
C ASN A 83 0.93 -0.99 20.01
N ILE A 84 2.04 -0.32 20.28
CA ILE A 84 2.10 0.92 21.07
C ILE A 84 2.34 2.05 20.07
N ASP A 85 1.43 3.03 20.04
CA ASP A 85 1.58 4.24 19.20
C ASP A 85 2.26 5.38 19.98
N ASP A 86 2.18 6.62 19.52
CA ASP A 86 2.85 7.77 20.14
C ASP A 86 2.47 7.99 21.63
N GLY A 87 3.42 8.51 22.42
CA GLY A 87 3.26 8.85 23.84
C GLY A 87 4.07 8.00 24.84
N TRP A 88 4.73 6.93 24.37
CA TRP A 88 5.42 5.97 25.24
C TRP A 88 6.76 6.45 25.83
N TRP A 89 7.39 7.43 25.17
CA TRP A 89 8.68 8.00 25.58
C TRP A 89 8.54 9.08 26.66
N LEU A 90 9.54 9.14 27.54
CA LEU A 90 9.72 10.22 28.49
C LEU A 90 10.59 11.33 27.91
N LYS A 91 11.79 10.97 27.43
CA LYS A 91 12.81 11.87 26.86
C LYS A 91 13.99 11.07 26.30
N ARG A 92 14.91 11.74 25.61
CA ARG A 92 16.23 11.21 25.26
C ARG A 92 17.25 11.53 26.37
N GLY A 93 17.95 10.49 26.83
CA GLY A 93 19.02 10.55 27.82
C GLY A 93 20.29 11.20 27.28
N ALA A 94 21.22 11.54 28.18
CA ALA A 94 22.50 12.15 27.79
C ALA A 94 23.43 11.18 27.04
N ASP A 95 23.20 9.88 27.18
CA ASP A 95 23.87 8.81 26.43
C ASP A 95 23.24 8.56 25.04
N GLY A 96 22.22 9.35 24.68
CA GLY A 96 21.52 9.25 23.41
C GLY A 96 20.39 8.22 23.39
N LYS A 97 20.15 7.45 24.45
CA LYS A 97 19.07 6.45 24.49
C LYS A 97 17.72 7.08 24.80
N ILE A 98 16.65 6.45 24.34
CA ILE A 98 15.29 6.85 24.71
C ILE A 98 14.94 6.26 26.09
N GLU A 99 14.55 7.12 27.02
CA GLU A 99 13.97 6.72 28.31
C GLU A 99 12.46 6.53 28.14
N ILE A 100 11.94 5.36 28.55
CA ILE A 100 10.51 5.03 28.50
C ILE A 100 9.79 5.71 29.68
N ARG A 101 8.54 6.13 29.46
CA ARG A 101 7.67 6.68 30.50
C ARG A 101 7.16 5.59 31.45
N THR A 102 7.97 5.19 32.43
CA THR A 102 7.63 4.10 33.38
C THR A 102 6.43 4.40 34.29
N ALA A 103 5.96 5.66 34.36
CA ALA A 103 4.71 5.98 35.04
C ALA A 103 3.48 5.44 34.30
N MET A 104 3.56 5.31 32.97
CA MET A 104 2.51 4.74 32.10
C MET A 104 2.81 3.29 31.73
N PHE A 105 4.09 2.94 31.65
CA PHE A 105 4.57 1.57 31.40
C PHE A 105 5.47 1.07 32.53
N PRO A 106 4.93 0.75 33.73
CA PRO A 106 5.72 0.25 34.85
C PRO A 106 6.59 -0.97 34.53
N ILE A 107 6.13 -1.84 33.63
CA ILE A 107 6.87 -3.03 33.17
C ILE A 107 8.23 -2.70 32.54
N ALA A 108 8.39 -1.47 32.04
CA ALA A 108 9.63 -1.05 31.41
C ALA A 108 10.76 -0.74 32.39
N LYS A 109 10.45 -0.57 33.69
CA LYS A 109 11.44 -0.18 34.70
C LYS A 109 12.44 -1.29 34.99
N GLN A 110 13.73 -1.00 34.88
CA GLN A 110 14.81 -1.92 35.23
C GLN A 110 15.37 -1.63 36.64
N ALA A 111 15.99 -2.64 37.27
CA ALA A 111 16.56 -2.53 38.61
C ALA A 111 17.77 -1.59 38.69
N ASN A 112 18.51 -1.43 37.59
CA ASN A 112 19.68 -0.55 37.47
C ASN A 112 19.30 0.92 37.20
N GLY A 113 18.02 1.24 37.08
CA GLY A 113 17.52 2.59 36.76
C GLY A 113 17.29 2.86 35.28
N ASP A 114 17.71 1.96 34.38
CA ASP A 114 17.40 2.05 32.94
C ASP A 114 15.94 1.67 32.66
N THR A 115 15.54 1.85 31.40
CA THR A 115 14.21 1.43 30.91
C THR A 115 14.34 0.50 29.71
N SER A 116 13.52 -0.55 29.67
CA SER A 116 13.47 -1.50 28.55
C SER A 116 12.09 -2.09 28.35
N PHE A 117 11.61 -2.14 27.11
CA PHE A 117 10.37 -2.84 26.77
C PHE A 117 10.52 -4.35 26.62
N ARG A 118 11.70 -4.93 26.89
CA ARG A 118 11.92 -6.37 26.73
C ARG A 118 10.92 -7.23 27.51
N ALA A 119 10.63 -6.87 28.76
CA ALA A 119 9.65 -7.60 29.57
C ALA A 119 8.22 -7.49 29.01
N TRP A 120 7.90 -6.38 28.32
CA TRP A 120 6.62 -6.18 27.65
C TRP A 120 6.47 -7.06 26.42
N THR A 121 7.48 -7.08 25.54
CA THR A 121 7.47 -7.91 24.33
C THR A 121 7.48 -9.40 24.69
N ASP A 122 8.32 -9.83 25.65
CA ASP A 122 8.32 -11.21 26.14
C ASP A 122 6.93 -11.63 26.66
N ALA A 123 6.23 -10.74 27.37
CA ALA A 123 4.87 -11.01 27.86
C ALA A 123 3.84 -11.13 26.72
N LEU A 124 3.97 -10.32 25.66
CA LEU A 124 3.13 -10.44 24.46
C LEU A 124 3.41 -11.75 23.70
N HIS A 125 4.68 -12.07 23.48
CA HIS A 125 5.11 -13.30 22.80
C HIS A 125 4.66 -14.55 23.54
N ALA A 126 4.79 -14.59 24.87
CA ALA A 126 4.31 -15.70 25.69
C ALA A 126 2.79 -15.93 25.58
N ARG A 127 2.04 -14.90 25.20
CA ARG A 127 0.59 -14.95 24.94
C ARG A 127 0.24 -15.20 23.47
N GLY A 128 1.23 -15.42 22.61
CA GLY A 128 1.06 -15.66 21.17
C GLY A 128 0.67 -14.41 20.37
N PHE A 129 1.06 -13.23 20.84
CA PHE A 129 0.97 -11.96 20.11
C PHE A 129 2.32 -11.57 19.50
N LYS A 130 2.27 -10.60 18.60
CA LYS A 130 3.39 -9.87 18.03
C LYS A 130 3.36 -8.44 18.60
N ALA A 131 4.51 -7.90 18.95
CA ALA A 131 4.63 -6.57 19.57
C ALA A 131 4.95 -5.51 18.52
N GLY A 132 4.19 -4.42 18.48
CA GLY A 132 4.45 -3.28 17.62
C GLY A 132 4.83 -2.02 18.37
N LEU A 133 5.66 -1.18 17.76
CA LEU A 133 6.07 0.12 18.29
C LEU A 133 5.90 1.21 17.24
N TYR A 134 5.90 2.45 17.72
CA TYR A 134 5.86 3.67 16.92
C TYR A 134 7.14 4.50 17.09
N THR A 135 7.60 5.09 15.99
CA THR A 135 8.65 6.11 15.94
C THR A 135 8.40 7.10 14.80
N ASP A 136 9.25 8.13 14.67
CA ASP A 136 9.23 9.11 13.58
C ASP A 136 10.61 9.12 12.91
N VAL A 137 10.64 9.19 11.58
CA VAL A 137 11.89 9.18 10.80
C VAL A 137 12.72 10.46 11.00
N GLY A 138 12.09 11.56 11.39
CA GLY A 138 12.71 12.84 11.70
C GLY A 138 13.16 12.94 13.16
N ARG A 139 13.23 14.17 13.70
CA ARG A 139 13.70 14.43 15.08
C ARG A 139 12.62 14.36 16.15
N ASN A 140 11.37 14.61 15.79
CA ASN A 140 10.27 14.78 16.73
C ASN A 140 9.06 14.01 16.21
N ALA A 141 8.27 13.45 17.10
CA ALA A 141 7.07 12.71 16.74
C ALA A 141 5.85 13.60 16.50
N CYS A 142 4.80 13.02 15.92
CA CYS A 142 3.58 13.73 15.57
C CYS A 142 2.82 14.31 16.76
N SER A 143 2.77 13.63 17.91
CA SER A 143 2.17 14.19 19.14
C SER A 143 2.75 15.55 19.52
N GLN A 144 4.05 15.78 19.28
CA GLN A 144 4.71 17.06 19.57
C GLN A 144 4.26 18.19 18.64
N ALA A 145 3.60 17.86 17.51
CA ALA A 145 3.02 18.80 16.58
C ALA A 145 1.48 18.91 16.70
N PHE A 146 0.78 17.80 16.95
CA PHE A 146 -0.69 17.72 16.85
C PHE A 146 -1.40 17.43 18.18
N ASP A 147 -0.68 17.04 19.24
CA ASP A 147 -1.22 16.81 20.59
C ASP A 147 -0.48 17.68 21.64
N ARG A 148 -0.19 18.93 21.27
CA ARG A 148 0.76 19.84 21.95
C ARG A 148 0.40 20.20 23.40
N HIS A 149 -0.85 19.96 23.79
CA HIS A 149 -1.34 20.19 25.15
C HIS A 149 -1.41 18.91 25.98
N SER A 150 -1.02 17.77 25.42
CA SER A 150 -0.96 16.51 26.15
C SER A 150 0.03 16.59 27.32
N PRO A 151 -0.34 16.06 28.50
CA PRO A 151 0.58 15.94 29.62
C PRO A 151 1.69 14.90 29.38
N ASN A 152 1.58 14.09 28.33
CA ASN A 152 2.44 12.93 28.06
C ASN A 152 3.42 13.15 26.91
N LEU A 153 3.72 14.40 26.56
CA LEU A 153 4.77 14.73 25.59
C LEU A 153 6.19 14.53 26.19
N PRO A 154 7.22 14.35 25.34
CA PRO A 154 8.61 14.32 25.78
C PRO A 154 9.00 15.55 26.60
N VAL A 155 9.77 15.34 27.68
CA VAL A 155 10.14 16.39 28.64
C VAL A 155 11.63 16.75 28.57
N GLY A 156 11.99 17.89 29.16
CA GLY A 156 13.37 18.36 29.26
C GLY A 156 13.72 19.44 28.24
N ASN A 157 15.01 19.63 27.98
CA ASN A 157 15.49 20.61 27.00
C ASN A 157 15.22 20.15 25.56
N VAL A 158 15.50 21.01 24.57
CA VAL A 158 15.25 20.71 23.14
C VAL A 158 15.85 19.36 22.72
N ALA A 159 17.12 19.09 23.03
CA ALA A 159 17.77 17.84 22.63
C ALA A 159 17.15 16.61 23.32
N GLN A 160 16.69 16.75 24.56
CA GLN A 160 16.00 15.67 25.28
C GLN A 160 14.60 15.38 24.73
N ARG A 161 13.96 16.36 24.08
CA ARG A 161 12.64 16.17 23.46
C ARG A 161 12.70 15.64 22.03
N GLU A 162 13.87 15.61 21.40
CA GLU A 162 14.08 15.06 20.05
C GLU A 162 14.15 13.51 20.12
N ILE A 163 12.99 12.86 20.14
CA ILE A 163 12.83 11.40 20.31
C ILE A 163 12.67 10.60 19.01
N GLY A 164 12.64 11.27 17.86
CA GLY A 164 12.62 10.60 16.55
C GLY A 164 13.99 10.02 16.18
N LEU A 165 14.04 9.27 15.08
CA LEU A 165 15.21 8.49 14.66
C LEU A 165 16.37 9.35 14.13
N GLN A 166 16.14 10.59 13.68
CA GLN A 166 17.16 11.34 12.94
C GLN A 166 18.44 11.57 13.79
N GLY A 167 19.54 10.96 13.36
CA GLY A 167 20.85 10.98 14.05
C GLY A 167 21.07 9.84 15.06
N PHE A 168 20.06 8.99 15.30
CA PHE A 168 20.08 7.85 16.21
C PHE A 168 19.54 6.57 15.55
N GLU A 169 19.40 6.54 14.23
CA GLU A 169 18.65 5.51 13.50
C GLU A 169 19.21 4.12 13.81
N ALA A 170 20.53 3.92 13.69
CA ALA A 170 21.12 2.60 13.94
C ALA A 170 21.01 2.16 15.40
N SER A 171 21.21 3.06 16.37
CA SER A 171 21.13 2.73 17.80
C SER A 171 19.71 2.47 18.26
N ASP A 172 18.76 3.28 17.80
CA ASP A 172 17.36 3.18 18.20
C ASP A 172 16.73 1.94 17.56
N LEU A 173 16.97 1.69 16.26
CA LEU A 173 16.47 0.47 15.60
C LEU A 173 17.07 -0.79 16.22
N LYS A 174 18.36 -0.78 16.58
CA LYS A 174 18.97 -1.89 17.35
C LYS A 174 18.26 -2.08 18.68
N THR A 175 18.03 -1.00 19.41
CA THR A 175 17.37 -1.06 20.72
C THR A 175 15.95 -1.64 20.59
N MET A 176 15.17 -1.14 19.63
CA MET A 176 13.78 -1.58 19.42
C MET A 176 13.70 -3.07 19.02
N PHE A 177 14.55 -3.53 18.11
CA PHE A 177 14.44 -4.90 17.59
C PHE A 177 15.29 -5.92 18.33
N GLN A 178 16.57 -5.64 18.57
CA GLN A 178 17.45 -6.61 19.23
C GLN A 178 17.32 -6.59 20.75
N ASP A 179 17.32 -5.40 21.35
CA ASP A 179 17.37 -5.30 22.82
C ASP A 179 15.97 -5.43 23.43
N TRP A 180 14.94 -4.86 22.79
CA TRP A 180 13.55 -4.91 23.23
C TRP A 180 12.72 -6.01 22.55
N GLY A 181 13.06 -6.48 21.34
CA GLY A 181 12.36 -7.61 20.72
C GLY A 181 11.00 -7.27 20.10
N PHE A 182 10.83 -6.09 19.52
CA PHE A 182 9.61 -5.76 18.75
C PHE A 182 9.57 -6.49 17.40
N ASP A 183 8.36 -6.77 16.90
CA ASP A 183 8.09 -7.44 15.62
C ASP A 183 7.49 -6.50 14.57
N TYR A 184 7.12 -5.28 14.94
CA TYR A 184 6.45 -4.32 14.06
C TYR A 184 6.91 -2.91 14.42
N LEU A 185 7.23 -2.10 13.41
CA LEU A 185 7.54 -0.68 13.59
C LEU A 185 6.73 0.19 12.63
N LYS A 186 5.90 1.08 13.17
CA LYS A 186 5.33 2.22 12.45
C LYS A 186 6.33 3.38 12.51
N VAL A 187 6.71 3.90 11.35
CA VAL A 187 7.64 5.01 11.20
C VAL A 187 6.92 6.18 10.53
N ASP A 188 6.69 7.24 11.29
CA ASP A 188 5.99 8.46 10.87
C ASP A 188 6.93 9.52 10.27
N ALA A 189 6.38 10.63 9.79
CA ALA A 189 7.14 11.70 9.12
C ALA A 189 6.93 13.13 9.63
N CYS A 190 6.29 13.36 10.78
CA CYS A 190 6.05 14.70 11.30
C CYS A 190 7.35 15.46 11.56
N GLY A 191 8.40 14.77 11.99
CA GLY A 191 9.74 15.34 12.15
C GLY A 191 10.35 15.88 10.85
N LEU A 192 9.83 15.48 9.68
CA LEU A 192 10.22 15.99 8.36
C LEU A 192 9.27 17.08 7.82
N ALA A 193 8.12 17.32 8.44
CA ALA A 193 7.06 18.16 7.91
C ALA A 193 6.75 19.38 8.78
N ASP A 194 6.61 19.19 10.09
CA ASP A 194 5.78 20.08 10.92
C ASP A 194 6.59 21.01 11.85
N PHE A 195 7.93 20.95 11.79
CA PHE A 195 8.84 21.72 12.64
C PHE A 195 9.57 22.85 11.89
N GLY A 196 8.90 23.38 10.85
CA GLY A 196 9.36 24.51 10.03
C GLY A 196 9.43 25.83 10.79
N ALA A 197 10.18 26.80 10.24
CA ALA A 197 10.23 28.16 10.80
C ALA A 197 8.82 28.78 10.84
N GLY A 198 8.43 29.31 12.00
CA GLY A 198 7.11 29.93 12.22
C GLY A 198 5.96 28.94 12.48
N SER A 199 6.22 27.63 12.44
CA SER A 199 5.23 26.62 12.85
C SER A 199 4.90 26.74 14.34
N GLU A 200 3.67 26.35 14.71
CA GLU A 200 3.23 26.43 16.11
C GLU A 200 4.12 25.62 17.09
N PRO A 201 4.63 24.41 16.76
CA PRO A 201 5.56 23.69 17.63
C PRO A 201 6.85 24.49 17.90
N VAL A 202 7.36 25.20 16.89
CA VAL A 202 8.57 26.02 17.03
C VAL A 202 8.27 27.27 17.87
N VAL A 203 7.19 27.99 17.55
CA VAL A 203 6.88 29.29 18.17
C VAL A 203 6.40 29.14 19.61
N GLU A 204 5.51 28.17 19.86
CA GLU A 204 4.83 28.04 21.15
C GLU A 204 5.52 27.05 22.08
N SER A 205 6.14 26.01 21.54
CA SER A 205 6.75 24.92 22.32
C SER A 205 8.28 24.90 22.27
N GLY A 206 8.89 25.85 21.55
CA GLY A 206 10.34 26.05 21.51
C GLY A 206 11.11 24.89 20.86
N HIS A 207 10.52 24.20 19.89
CA HIS A 207 11.22 23.17 19.12
C HIS A 207 12.30 23.77 18.22
N ARG A 208 13.29 22.96 17.86
CA ARG A 208 14.31 23.32 16.88
C ARG A 208 13.65 23.62 15.53
N VAL A 209 14.03 24.75 14.93
CA VAL A 209 13.66 25.05 13.54
C VAL A 209 14.35 24.04 12.61
N LEU A 210 13.56 23.32 11.84
CA LEU A 210 14.00 22.40 10.80
C LEU A 210 13.53 22.89 9.43
N ARG A 211 14.25 22.52 8.38
CA ARG A 211 13.74 22.70 7.01
C ARG A 211 12.79 21.52 6.72
N PRO A 212 11.50 21.77 6.44
CA PRO A 212 10.60 20.70 6.04
C PRO A 212 11.06 20.08 4.72
N LEU A 213 11.11 18.74 4.67
CA LEU A 213 11.22 17.99 3.42
C LEU A 213 9.83 17.74 2.83
N ILE A 214 8.82 17.60 3.70
CA ILE A 214 7.43 17.48 3.31
C ILE A 214 6.74 18.83 3.54
N VAL A 215 6.08 19.35 2.50
CA VAL A 215 5.25 20.55 2.57
C VAL A 215 3.81 20.10 2.30
N ARG A 216 3.03 19.95 3.37
CA ARG A 216 1.74 19.23 3.36
C ARG A 216 0.73 19.79 2.36
N ASP A 217 0.75 21.10 2.13
CA ASP A 217 -0.16 21.84 1.26
C ASP A 217 0.42 22.13 -0.13
N ASP A 218 1.69 21.77 -0.38
CA ASP A 218 2.37 22.01 -1.66
C ASP A 218 3.37 20.88 -1.98
N ALA A 219 2.88 19.88 -2.70
CA ALA A 219 3.70 18.77 -3.15
C ALA A 219 4.83 19.19 -4.10
N GLN A 220 4.73 20.32 -4.81
CA GLN A 220 5.83 20.81 -5.67
C GLN A 220 7.02 21.31 -4.85
N ARG A 221 6.79 21.71 -3.60
CA ARG A 221 7.83 22.11 -2.65
C ARG A 221 8.35 20.96 -1.78
N THR A 222 7.73 19.78 -1.88
CA THR A 222 8.16 18.58 -1.17
C THR A 222 9.37 17.96 -1.87
N ASP A 223 10.42 17.70 -1.10
CA ASP A 223 11.63 17.00 -1.53
C ASP A 223 11.43 15.49 -1.37
N ALA A 224 10.73 14.89 -2.34
CA ALA A 224 10.30 13.50 -2.27
C ALA A 224 11.47 12.51 -2.23
N ASP A 225 12.52 12.75 -3.02
CA ASP A 225 13.72 11.90 -3.06
C ASP A 225 14.43 11.91 -1.70
N ALA A 226 14.50 13.06 -1.03
CA ALA A 226 15.07 13.14 0.32
C ALA A 226 14.24 12.38 1.35
N VAL A 227 12.91 12.41 1.25
CA VAL A 227 12.00 11.65 2.12
C VAL A 227 12.17 10.14 1.90
N GLU A 228 12.13 9.69 0.64
CA GLU A 228 12.38 8.29 0.28
C GLU A 228 13.74 7.84 0.81
N THR A 229 14.79 8.65 0.64
CA THR A 229 16.13 8.34 1.15
C THR A 229 16.16 8.10 2.65
N GLN A 230 15.36 8.83 3.45
CA GLN A 230 15.28 8.58 4.89
C GLN A 230 14.66 7.21 5.19
N TYR A 231 13.55 6.86 4.54
CA TYR A 231 12.89 5.57 4.73
C TYR A 231 13.73 4.39 4.20
N ALA A 232 14.35 4.54 3.03
CA ALA A 232 15.29 3.58 2.47
C ALA A 232 16.46 3.29 3.42
N ARG A 233 16.93 4.30 4.16
CA ARG A 233 17.95 4.12 5.18
C ARG A 233 17.44 3.31 6.37
N VAL A 234 16.22 3.58 6.86
CA VAL A 234 15.60 2.79 7.93
C VAL A 234 15.42 1.33 7.50
N GLY A 235 14.86 1.10 6.31
CA GLY A 235 14.64 -0.25 5.78
C GLY A 235 15.94 -1.06 5.64
N ARG A 236 17.03 -0.45 5.15
CA ARG A 236 18.35 -1.10 5.07
C ARG A 236 18.95 -1.39 6.45
N LEU A 237 18.92 -0.42 7.37
CA LEU A 237 19.44 -0.62 8.72
C LEU A 237 18.70 -1.75 9.45
N LEU A 238 17.37 -1.84 9.28
CA LEU A 238 16.60 -2.92 9.87
C LEU A 238 16.94 -4.29 9.28
N ALA A 239 17.09 -4.39 7.95
CA ALA A 239 17.52 -5.62 7.30
C ALA A 239 18.90 -6.09 7.79
N ASP A 240 19.82 -5.16 8.03
CA ASP A 240 21.16 -5.46 8.58
C ASP A 240 21.11 -5.89 10.06
N LEU A 241 20.20 -5.30 10.85
CA LEU A 241 20.09 -5.54 12.29
C LEU A 241 19.26 -6.77 12.67
N ASN A 242 18.33 -7.20 11.82
CA ASN A 242 17.47 -8.36 12.07
C ASN A 242 17.58 -9.35 10.89
N PRO A 243 18.67 -10.14 10.80
CA PRO A 243 18.93 -11.01 9.65
C PRO A 243 17.89 -12.13 9.50
N ASP A 244 17.18 -12.49 10.58
CA ASP A 244 16.09 -13.46 10.55
C ASP A 244 14.84 -12.87 9.85
N ASN A 245 14.78 -11.55 9.68
CA ASN A 245 13.73 -10.84 8.98
C ASN A 245 12.33 -11.23 9.49
N ASP A 246 12.14 -11.35 10.80
CA ASP A 246 10.81 -11.52 11.40
C ASP A 246 10.32 -10.17 11.94
N TYR A 247 10.03 -9.24 11.03
CA TYR A 247 9.42 -7.96 11.37
C TYR A 247 8.52 -7.41 10.26
N VAL A 248 7.61 -6.52 10.66
CA VAL A 248 6.83 -5.65 9.79
C VAL A 248 7.37 -4.22 9.89
N LEU A 249 7.56 -3.56 8.75
CA LEU A 249 7.93 -2.15 8.67
C LEU A 249 6.79 -1.39 7.99
N ALA A 250 6.16 -0.49 8.75
CA ALA A 250 5.04 0.33 8.30
C ALA A 250 5.47 1.79 8.10
N ILE A 251 5.45 2.23 6.85
CA ILE A 251 5.90 3.55 6.41
C ILE A 251 4.72 4.52 6.46
N CYS A 252 4.86 5.67 7.12
CA CYS A 252 3.76 6.59 7.39
C CYS A 252 4.06 8.07 7.03
N PRO A 253 4.29 8.44 5.76
CA PRO A 253 4.27 9.82 5.29
C PRO A 253 2.90 10.20 4.69
N TRP A 254 1.82 9.51 5.09
CA TRP A 254 0.42 9.88 4.81
C TRP A 254 0.05 9.98 3.32
N GLY A 255 0.63 9.14 2.46
CA GLY A 255 0.45 9.24 1.01
C GLY A 255 1.21 10.39 0.34
N GLN A 256 1.99 11.17 1.09
CA GLN A 256 2.79 12.27 0.56
C GLN A 256 4.16 11.79 0.05
N ALA A 257 4.92 12.70 -0.58
CA ALA A 257 6.25 12.44 -1.11
C ALA A 257 6.31 11.23 -2.07
N GLY A 258 5.23 10.91 -2.77
CA GLY A 258 5.18 9.81 -3.73
C GLY A 258 5.23 8.41 -3.12
N VAL A 259 5.06 8.24 -1.80
CA VAL A 259 5.20 6.94 -1.09
C VAL A 259 4.42 5.78 -1.72
N ARG A 260 3.32 6.08 -2.40
CA ARG A 260 2.54 5.03 -3.04
C ARG A 260 3.32 4.30 -4.15
N ASN A 261 4.32 4.95 -4.73
CA ASN A 261 5.16 4.42 -5.81
C ASN A 261 6.35 3.61 -5.25
N TRP A 262 7.08 4.15 -4.27
CA TRP A 262 8.31 3.56 -3.73
C TRP A 262 8.15 2.82 -2.40
N GLY A 263 6.98 2.92 -1.74
CA GLY A 263 6.78 2.38 -0.39
C GLY A 263 7.05 0.88 -0.28
N GLY A 264 6.72 0.12 -1.34
CA GLY A 264 6.97 -1.32 -1.41
C GLY A 264 8.42 -1.72 -1.65
N ASP A 265 9.29 -0.75 -1.95
CA ASP A 265 10.72 -0.98 -2.15
C ASP A 265 11.48 -0.93 -0.82
N HIS A 266 10.91 -0.23 0.17
CA HIS A 266 11.58 0.07 1.44
C HIS A 266 10.82 -0.42 2.68
N GLY A 267 9.61 -0.99 2.54
CA GLY A 267 8.80 -1.46 3.64
C GLY A 267 7.67 -2.42 3.25
N HIS A 268 6.95 -2.90 4.26
CA HIS A 268 5.94 -3.95 4.12
C HIS A 268 4.52 -3.43 3.91
N LEU A 269 4.26 -2.24 4.45
CA LEU A 269 3.05 -1.49 4.19
C LEU A 269 3.36 -0.01 4.24
N TRP A 270 2.59 0.77 3.50
CA TRP A 270 2.77 2.21 3.43
C TRP A 270 1.43 2.92 3.42
N ARG A 271 1.32 3.93 4.28
CA ARG A 271 0.13 4.78 4.38
C ARG A 271 -0.10 5.49 3.06
N THR A 272 -1.25 5.23 2.44
CA THR A 272 -1.63 5.83 1.15
C THR A 272 -2.46 7.11 1.32
N SER A 273 -2.78 7.55 2.53
CA SER A 273 -3.67 8.68 2.79
C SER A 273 -3.31 9.42 4.09
N PRO A 274 -3.87 10.63 4.30
CA PRO A 274 -4.01 11.23 5.62
C PRO A 274 -4.66 10.30 6.63
N ASP A 275 -4.59 10.67 7.91
CA ASP A 275 -5.21 9.89 8.99
C ASP A 275 -6.71 9.80 8.78
N ILE A 276 -7.25 8.59 9.00
CA ILE A 276 -8.68 8.34 8.89
C ILE A 276 -9.42 9.01 10.05
N GLU A 277 -10.49 9.72 9.71
CA GLU A 277 -11.48 10.20 10.66
C GLU A 277 -12.68 9.23 10.67
N PRO A 278 -13.44 9.15 11.78
CA PRO A 278 -14.57 8.23 11.88
C PRO A 278 -15.83 8.77 11.16
N THR A 279 -15.65 9.23 9.92
CA THR A 279 -16.69 9.75 9.03
C THR A 279 -16.71 8.98 7.71
N TRP A 280 -17.89 8.86 7.10
CA TRP A 280 -18.04 8.21 5.80
C TRP A 280 -17.14 8.84 4.72
N ALA A 281 -17.07 10.17 4.67
CA ALA A 281 -16.29 10.90 3.69
C ALA A 281 -14.79 10.65 3.82
N SER A 282 -14.26 10.60 5.06
CA SER A 282 -12.85 10.27 5.29
C SER A 282 -12.54 8.82 4.91
N MET A 283 -13.41 7.86 5.28
CA MET A 283 -13.25 6.46 4.86
C MET A 283 -13.22 6.32 3.33
N LEU A 284 -14.11 7.02 2.61
CA LEU A 284 -14.10 7.03 1.14
C LEU A 284 -12.80 7.61 0.58
N HIS A 285 -12.30 8.72 1.12
CA HIS A 285 -11.03 9.32 0.69
C HIS A 285 -9.86 8.34 0.86
N ASN A 286 -9.78 7.71 2.03
CA ASN A 286 -8.75 6.73 2.35
C ASN A 286 -8.84 5.49 1.45
N PHE A 287 -10.04 4.94 1.27
CA PHE A 287 -10.29 3.85 0.32
C PHE A 287 -9.89 4.23 -1.11
N ASP A 288 -10.29 5.43 -1.56
CA ASP A 288 -9.99 5.89 -2.91
C ASP A 288 -8.48 5.99 -3.10
N SER A 289 -7.71 6.45 -2.12
CA SER A 289 -6.23 6.53 -2.20
C SER A 289 -5.50 5.22 -2.51
N ALA A 290 -6.14 4.06 -2.25
CA ALA A 290 -5.58 2.73 -2.45
C ALA A 290 -6.27 1.92 -3.56
N SER A 291 -7.54 2.18 -3.86
CA SER A 291 -8.41 1.28 -4.66
C SER A 291 -8.01 1.04 -6.12
N ARG A 292 -7.11 1.86 -6.68
CA ARG A 292 -6.60 1.74 -8.06
C ARG A 292 -5.08 1.46 -8.10
N ARG A 293 -4.55 0.88 -7.03
CA ARG A 293 -3.13 0.51 -6.87
C ARG A 293 -2.92 -0.99 -6.77
N GLU A 294 -3.75 -1.76 -7.46
CA GLU A 294 -3.78 -3.22 -7.35
C GLU A 294 -2.47 -3.91 -7.74
N LEU A 295 -1.62 -3.25 -8.53
CA LEU A 295 -0.29 -3.75 -8.96
C LEU A 295 0.85 -3.40 -7.99
N TYR A 296 0.59 -2.56 -6.99
CA TYR A 296 1.58 -2.19 -5.97
C TYR A 296 1.45 -3.05 -4.71
N ALA A 297 0.32 -3.73 -4.52
CA ALA A 297 0.09 -4.62 -3.38
C ALA A 297 0.26 -6.09 -3.75
N GLY A 298 0.75 -6.89 -2.80
CA GLY A 298 0.97 -8.32 -2.91
C GLY A 298 1.64 -8.88 -1.66
N PRO A 299 1.93 -10.19 -1.60
CA PRO A 299 2.63 -10.77 -0.46
C PRO A 299 3.91 -10.00 -0.11
N GLY A 300 4.00 -9.54 1.14
CA GLY A 300 5.11 -8.72 1.65
C GLY A 300 4.98 -7.21 1.43
N ARG A 301 3.96 -6.72 0.71
CA ARG A 301 3.84 -5.29 0.33
C ARG A 301 2.37 -4.87 0.24
N TRP A 302 1.90 -3.99 1.12
CA TRP A 302 0.47 -3.67 1.24
C TRP A 302 0.21 -2.16 1.21
N ASN A 303 -0.74 -1.75 0.38
CA ASN A 303 -1.30 -0.40 0.48
C ASN A 303 -2.05 -0.29 1.82
N ASP A 304 -1.72 0.72 2.62
CA ASP A 304 -2.35 0.97 3.91
C ASP A 304 -3.25 2.23 3.85
N PRO A 305 -4.57 2.08 3.65
CA PRO A 305 -5.52 3.18 3.74
C PRO A 305 -5.82 3.60 5.20
N ASP A 306 -4.96 3.25 6.16
CA ASP A 306 -5.03 3.53 7.59
C ASP A 306 -5.89 2.54 8.40
N MET A 307 -5.86 2.70 9.73
CA MET A 307 -6.54 1.84 10.70
C MET A 307 -8.07 1.74 10.50
N LEU A 308 -8.67 0.70 11.06
CA LEU A 308 -10.12 0.58 11.11
C LEU A 308 -10.70 1.57 12.12
N ALA A 309 -11.46 2.55 11.62
CA ALA A 309 -12.35 3.42 12.41
C ALA A 309 -13.61 2.71 12.96
N ILE A 310 -13.75 1.40 12.78
CA ILE A 310 -14.89 0.61 13.26
C ILE A 310 -15.01 0.69 14.79
N GLY A 311 -16.20 1.02 15.27
CA GLY A 311 -16.47 1.32 16.69
C GLY A 311 -16.50 2.82 17.02
N LEU A 312 -16.20 3.69 16.06
CA LEU A 312 -16.20 5.15 16.22
C LEU A 312 -17.10 5.82 15.18
N GLY A 313 -17.71 6.94 15.56
CA GLY A 313 -18.49 7.82 14.66
C GLY A 313 -19.48 7.08 13.76
N ASP A 314 -19.34 7.27 12.45
CA ASP A 314 -20.21 6.68 11.42
C ASP A 314 -20.06 5.15 11.29
N PHE A 315 -19.19 4.51 12.07
CA PHE A 315 -18.91 3.07 12.02
C PHE A 315 -19.14 2.37 13.37
N ASP A 316 -19.96 2.97 14.25
CA ASP A 316 -20.29 2.40 15.55
C ASP A 316 -21.39 1.31 15.48
N ALA A 317 -21.83 0.82 16.63
CA ALA A 317 -22.83 -0.24 16.71
C ALA A 317 -24.25 0.17 16.27
N LYS A 318 -24.53 1.46 16.08
CA LYS A 318 -25.77 1.97 15.50
C LYS A 318 -25.70 2.10 13.98
N HIS A 319 -24.49 2.10 13.43
CA HIS A 319 -24.19 2.24 11.99
C HIS A 319 -23.51 0.98 11.44
N LEU A 320 -24.11 -0.19 11.70
CA LEU A 320 -23.54 -1.48 11.28
C LEU A 320 -23.47 -1.65 9.75
N THR A 321 -24.29 -0.94 8.98
CA THR A 321 -24.23 -0.96 7.52
C THR A 321 -22.90 -0.37 7.05
N GLU A 322 -22.60 0.84 7.49
CA GLU A 322 -21.36 1.55 7.21
C GLU A 322 -20.15 0.77 7.75
N ALA A 323 -20.23 0.25 8.98
CA ALA A 323 -19.15 -0.55 9.58
C ALA A 323 -18.84 -1.83 8.77
N ARG A 324 -19.88 -2.53 8.25
CA ARG A 324 -19.70 -3.71 7.39
C ARG A 324 -19.10 -3.33 6.05
N THR A 325 -19.53 -2.21 5.48
CA THR A 325 -18.97 -1.72 4.23
C THR A 325 -17.50 -1.33 4.38
N HIS A 326 -17.16 -0.58 5.43
CA HIS A 326 -15.78 -0.25 5.77
C HIS A 326 -14.90 -1.52 5.84
N PHE A 327 -15.32 -2.51 6.64
CA PHE A 327 -14.57 -3.77 6.78
C PHE A 327 -14.45 -4.54 5.46
N SER A 328 -15.51 -4.56 4.65
CA SER A 328 -15.51 -5.24 3.34
C SER A 328 -14.54 -4.58 2.36
N LEU A 329 -14.47 -3.25 2.36
CA LEU A 329 -13.57 -2.48 1.50
C LEU A 329 -12.10 -2.67 1.90
N TRP A 330 -11.78 -2.65 3.19
CA TRP A 330 -10.42 -2.96 3.64
C TRP A 330 -10.05 -4.43 3.34
N ALA A 331 -10.98 -5.35 3.54
CA ALA A 331 -10.75 -6.77 3.27
C ALA A 331 -10.50 -7.06 1.78
N ILE A 332 -11.33 -6.51 0.89
CA ILE A 332 -11.18 -6.73 -0.56
C ILE A 332 -9.91 -6.08 -1.12
N LEU A 333 -9.44 -4.98 -0.52
CA LEU A 333 -8.19 -4.34 -0.91
C LEU A 333 -6.93 -5.08 -0.44
N SER A 334 -7.06 -6.10 0.42
CA SER A 334 -5.92 -6.66 1.15
C SER A 334 -5.19 -5.60 2.00
N ALA A 335 -5.95 -4.66 2.58
CA ALA A 335 -5.40 -3.67 3.50
C ALA A 335 -5.08 -4.31 4.86
N PRO A 336 -4.14 -3.75 5.65
CA PRO A 336 -3.98 -4.12 7.05
C PRO A 336 -5.29 -3.95 7.84
N LEU A 337 -5.60 -4.89 8.73
CA LEU A 337 -6.80 -4.84 9.58
C LEU A 337 -6.39 -4.51 11.02
N LEU A 338 -6.05 -3.25 11.27
CA LEU A 338 -5.67 -2.73 12.59
C LEU A 338 -6.89 -2.08 13.27
N MET A 339 -7.40 -2.70 14.33
CA MET A 339 -8.48 -2.13 15.13
C MET A 339 -8.00 -0.88 15.88
N GLY A 340 -8.73 0.23 15.80
CA GLY A 340 -8.39 1.50 16.46
C GLY A 340 -9.23 1.88 17.68
N PHE A 341 -10.31 1.15 17.97
CA PHE A 341 -11.28 1.49 19.03
C PHE A 341 -11.00 0.76 20.36
N ASP A 342 -11.43 1.33 21.49
CA ASP A 342 -11.38 0.67 22.81
C ASP A 342 -12.28 -0.57 22.87
N LEU A 343 -11.70 -1.73 22.55
CA LEU A 343 -12.40 -3.00 22.47
C LEU A 343 -13.07 -3.43 23.78
N THR A 344 -12.62 -2.93 24.93
CA THR A 344 -13.21 -3.27 26.24
C THR A 344 -14.68 -2.84 26.33
N ARG A 345 -15.07 -1.87 25.50
CA ARG A 345 -16.43 -1.32 25.40
C ARG A 345 -17.19 -1.82 24.17
N ALA A 346 -16.61 -2.72 23.38
CA ALA A 346 -17.20 -3.18 22.13
C ALA A 346 -18.43 -4.09 22.38
N PRO A 347 -19.61 -3.72 21.86
CA PRO A 347 -20.79 -4.58 21.92
C PRO A 347 -20.57 -5.84 21.08
N ALA A 348 -21.39 -6.87 21.35
CA ALA A 348 -21.32 -8.16 20.66
C ALA A 348 -21.39 -8.02 19.13
N SER A 349 -22.23 -7.13 18.62
CA SER A 349 -22.39 -6.90 17.18
C SER A 349 -21.10 -6.47 16.46
N LEU A 350 -20.31 -5.58 17.07
CA LEU A 350 -19.02 -5.16 16.48
C LEU A 350 -17.97 -6.25 16.60
N ILE A 351 -17.97 -6.99 17.71
CA ILE A 351 -17.07 -8.13 17.89
C ILE A 351 -17.37 -9.27 16.90
N GLU A 352 -18.65 -9.51 16.60
CA GLU A 352 -19.11 -10.46 15.57
C GLU A 352 -18.69 -10.00 14.18
N LEU A 353 -18.85 -8.71 13.88
CA LEU A 353 -18.41 -8.10 12.62
C LEU A 353 -16.91 -8.29 12.42
N LEU A 354 -16.10 -7.90 13.40
CA LEU A 354 -14.64 -7.94 13.33
C LEU A 354 -14.09 -9.37 13.26
N ARG A 355 -14.81 -10.39 13.75
CA ARG A 355 -14.37 -11.79 13.71
C ARG A 355 -14.91 -12.58 12.52
N ASN A 356 -15.62 -11.97 11.57
CA ASN A 356 -16.25 -12.70 10.48
C ASN A 356 -15.18 -13.50 9.68
N PRO A 357 -15.18 -14.85 9.77
CA PRO A 357 -14.09 -15.66 9.22
C PRO A 357 -14.08 -15.64 7.69
N GLU A 358 -15.23 -15.45 7.04
CA GLU A 358 -15.32 -15.46 5.58
C GLU A 358 -14.81 -14.15 4.97
N VAL A 359 -15.07 -13.01 5.61
CA VAL A 359 -14.53 -11.71 5.18
C VAL A 359 -13.02 -11.64 5.46
N ILE A 360 -12.58 -12.11 6.62
CA ILE A 360 -11.14 -12.20 6.95
C ILE A 360 -10.41 -13.12 5.96
N ALA A 361 -11.00 -14.26 5.59
CA ALA A 361 -10.39 -15.17 4.61
C ALA A 361 -10.19 -14.50 3.24
N VAL A 362 -11.06 -13.55 2.84
CA VAL A 362 -10.82 -12.75 1.64
C VAL A 362 -9.61 -11.85 1.82
N ASN A 363 -9.46 -11.15 2.95
CA ASN A 363 -8.27 -10.32 3.22
C ASN A 363 -6.98 -11.16 3.26
N GLN A 364 -7.04 -12.33 3.88
CA GLN A 364 -5.91 -13.23 4.14
C GLN A 364 -5.69 -14.29 3.06
N ASP A 365 -6.33 -14.17 1.88
CA ASP A 365 -6.14 -15.13 0.78
C ASP A 365 -4.66 -15.16 0.32
N PRO A 366 -4.04 -16.34 0.19
CA PRO A 366 -2.60 -16.48 -0.02
C PRO A 366 -2.11 -16.06 -1.41
N ALA A 367 -3.01 -15.85 -2.40
CA ALA A 367 -2.59 -15.23 -3.65
C ALA A 367 -2.16 -13.76 -3.43
N GLY A 368 -2.65 -13.14 -2.35
CA GLY A 368 -2.30 -11.77 -1.97
C GLY A 368 -2.73 -10.71 -2.99
N ASN A 369 -3.61 -11.04 -3.93
CA ASN A 369 -4.13 -10.06 -4.88
C ASN A 369 -4.90 -8.97 -4.14
N GLN A 370 -4.71 -7.71 -4.49
CA GLN A 370 -5.63 -6.63 -4.13
C GLN A 370 -6.84 -6.65 -5.07
N GLY A 371 -8.04 -6.39 -4.54
CA GLY A 371 -9.25 -6.22 -5.34
C GLY A 371 -9.18 -5.00 -6.24
N ARG A 372 -9.63 -5.16 -7.49
CA ARG A 372 -9.65 -4.10 -8.51
C ARG A 372 -11.07 -3.62 -8.79
N LEU A 373 -11.22 -2.34 -9.10
CA LEU A 373 -12.49 -1.76 -9.57
C LEU A 373 -12.79 -2.24 -10.99
N VAL A 374 -13.98 -2.83 -11.19
CA VAL A 374 -14.46 -3.30 -12.51
C VAL A 374 -15.75 -2.61 -12.97
N VAL A 375 -16.44 -1.92 -12.06
CA VAL A 375 -17.59 -1.05 -12.36
C VAL A 375 -17.45 0.22 -11.54
N GLU A 376 -17.61 1.36 -12.21
CA GLU A 376 -17.73 2.67 -11.60
C GLU A 376 -18.87 3.41 -12.32
N THR A 377 -20.05 3.50 -11.72
CA THR A 377 -21.22 4.12 -12.37
C THR A 377 -22.07 4.85 -11.35
N GLY A 378 -22.10 6.18 -11.45
CA GLY A 378 -22.79 7.02 -10.49
C GLY A 378 -22.26 6.79 -9.07
N GLN A 379 -23.14 6.38 -8.16
CA GLN A 379 -22.81 6.07 -6.77
C GLN A 379 -22.47 4.58 -6.55
N VAL A 380 -22.39 3.76 -7.61
CA VAL A 380 -22.12 2.33 -7.49
C VAL A 380 -20.70 2.01 -7.93
N GLN A 381 -20.03 1.19 -7.13
CA GLN A 381 -18.80 0.53 -7.50
C GLN A 381 -18.87 -0.98 -7.31
N VAL A 382 -18.10 -1.71 -8.12
CA VAL A 382 -17.87 -3.14 -7.93
C VAL A 382 -16.38 -3.41 -7.93
N LEU A 383 -15.91 -4.08 -6.88
CA LEU A 383 -14.54 -4.58 -6.76
C LEU A 383 -14.52 -6.09 -6.94
N VAL A 384 -13.51 -6.59 -7.64
CA VAL A 384 -13.25 -8.01 -7.85
C VAL A 384 -11.84 -8.34 -7.41
N LYS A 385 -11.70 -9.32 -6.52
CA LYS A 385 -10.42 -9.89 -6.09
C LYS A 385 -10.34 -11.34 -6.55
N PRO A 386 -9.46 -11.68 -7.49
CA PRO A 386 -9.11 -13.08 -7.76
C PRO A 386 -8.55 -13.74 -6.50
N LEU A 387 -9.09 -14.89 -6.14
CA LEU A 387 -8.62 -15.68 -5.00
C LEU A 387 -7.63 -16.75 -5.47
N SER A 388 -6.87 -17.32 -4.53
CA SER A 388 -5.91 -18.40 -4.75
C SER A 388 -6.49 -19.65 -5.43
N THR A 389 -7.79 -19.87 -5.29
CA THR A 389 -8.49 -20.95 -5.99
C THR A 389 -8.87 -20.51 -7.39
N ARG A 390 -8.39 -21.22 -8.42
CA ARG A 390 -8.73 -20.95 -9.83
C ARG A 390 -10.26 -20.91 -10.04
N GLY A 391 -10.73 -19.84 -10.69
CA GLY A 391 -12.17 -19.60 -10.92
C GLY A 391 -12.96 -19.08 -9.71
N ALA A 392 -12.31 -18.91 -8.56
CA ALA A 392 -12.90 -18.27 -7.38
C ALA A 392 -12.54 -16.77 -7.35
N LYS A 393 -13.54 -15.92 -7.13
CA LYS A 393 -13.41 -14.47 -6.98
C LYS A 393 -14.10 -14.03 -5.68
N ALA A 394 -13.53 -13.10 -4.95
CA ALA A 394 -14.29 -12.27 -4.03
C ALA A 394 -14.81 -11.04 -4.77
N VAL A 395 -16.04 -10.63 -4.46
CA VAL A 395 -16.72 -9.50 -5.07
C VAL A 395 -17.30 -8.62 -3.98
N VAL A 396 -17.07 -7.31 -4.07
CA VAL A 396 -17.78 -6.31 -3.27
C VAL A 396 -18.59 -5.43 -4.21
N LEU A 397 -19.92 -5.52 -4.13
CA LEU A 397 -20.81 -4.55 -4.74
C LEU A 397 -21.12 -3.48 -3.71
N PHE A 398 -20.86 -2.21 -4.03
CA PHE A 398 -20.81 -1.13 -3.06
C PHE A 398 -21.62 0.07 -3.54
N ASN A 399 -22.53 0.57 -2.69
CA ASN A 399 -23.20 1.85 -2.87
C ASN A 399 -22.52 2.93 -2.02
N ARG A 400 -21.86 3.87 -2.69
CA ARG A 400 -21.06 4.93 -2.08
C ARG A 400 -21.89 6.09 -1.53
N GLY A 401 -23.11 6.26 -2.01
CA GLY A 401 -23.89 7.48 -1.79
C GLY A 401 -25.15 7.29 -0.94
N ASP A 402 -25.88 8.40 -0.82
CA ASP A 402 -26.98 8.58 0.13
C ASP A 402 -28.35 8.09 -0.36
N THR A 403 -28.42 7.52 -1.56
CA THR A 403 -29.69 7.03 -2.13
C THR A 403 -29.60 5.56 -2.51
N PRO A 404 -30.70 4.78 -2.44
CA PRO A 404 -30.68 3.38 -2.86
C PRO A 404 -30.22 3.22 -4.31
N ALA A 405 -29.39 2.22 -4.57
CA ALA A 405 -28.85 1.95 -5.90
C ALA A 405 -28.87 0.47 -6.25
N THR A 406 -28.89 0.14 -7.54
CA THR A 406 -28.74 -1.25 -8.00
C THR A 406 -27.31 -1.47 -8.47
N ALA A 407 -26.64 -2.45 -7.89
CA ALA A 407 -25.31 -2.87 -8.30
C ALA A 407 -25.36 -4.25 -8.97
N GLN A 408 -24.48 -4.47 -9.95
CA GLN A 408 -24.39 -5.75 -10.62
C GLN A 408 -22.99 -6.08 -11.10
N VAL A 409 -22.70 -7.36 -11.22
CA VAL A 409 -21.49 -7.89 -11.87
C VAL A 409 -21.85 -9.08 -12.77
N ASP A 410 -21.24 -9.18 -13.93
CA ASP A 410 -21.44 -10.30 -14.86
C ASP A 410 -20.24 -11.25 -14.93
N ALA A 411 -20.44 -12.41 -15.58
CA ALA A 411 -19.40 -13.43 -15.70
C ALA A 411 -18.16 -12.92 -16.46
N ALA A 412 -18.33 -12.04 -17.45
CA ALA A 412 -17.20 -11.51 -18.23
C ALA A 412 -16.31 -10.60 -17.37
N GLN A 413 -16.91 -9.75 -16.53
CA GLN A 413 -16.18 -8.92 -15.56
C GLN A 413 -15.42 -9.76 -14.51
N LEU A 414 -15.90 -10.98 -14.24
CA LEU A 414 -15.26 -11.95 -13.37
C LEU A 414 -14.22 -12.83 -14.08
N LYS A 415 -14.08 -12.70 -15.41
CA LYS A 415 -13.28 -13.57 -16.30
C LYS A 415 -13.70 -15.04 -16.20
N LEU A 416 -15.00 -15.26 -16.06
CA LEU A 416 -15.67 -16.55 -16.01
C LEU A 416 -16.54 -16.73 -17.25
N ARG A 417 -16.83 -17.99 -17.58
CA ARG A 417 -17.70 -18.35 -18.70
C ARG A 417 -19.13 -17.87 -18.46
N ALA A 418 -19.67 -17.12 -19.41
CA ALA A 418 -21.06 -16.64 -19.37
C ALA A 418 -22.11 -17.73 -19.64
N ASP A 419 -21.70 -18.83 -20.27
CA ASP A 419 -22.54 -19.99 -20.57
C ASP A 419 -22.51 -21.07 -19.47
N ALA A 420 -21.84 -20.79 -18.34
CA ALA A 420 -21.78 -21.65 -17.17
C ALA A 420 -22.41 -20.95 -15.95
N PRO A 421 -23.05 -21.69 -15.02
CA PRO A 421 -23.65 -21.11 -13.83
C PRO A 421 -22.58 -20.56 -12.88
N LEU A 422 -22.89 -19.43 -12.23
CA LEU A 422 -22.11 -18.89 -11.12
C LEU A 422 -22.67 -19.41 -9.80
N GLN A 423 -21.80 -19.89 -8.92
CA GLN A 423 -22.12 -20.19 -7.53
C GLN A 423 -21.65 -19.04 -6.66
N ALA A 424 -22.55 -18.38 -5.95
CA ALA A 424 -22.22 -17.24 -5.10
C ALA A 424 -22.61 -17.53 -3.65
N ARG A 425 -21.79 -17.05 -2.71
CA ARG A 425 -22.05 -17.09 -1.28
C ARG A 425 -21.95 -15.69 -0.70
N ASP A 426 -22.98 -15.25 0.01
CA ASP A 426 -22.98 -14.01 0.79
C ASP A 426 -22.18 -14.23 2.08
N LEU A 427 -21.08 -13.49 2.22
CA LEU A 427 -20.10 -13.67 3.30
C LEU A 427 -20.56 -13.03 4.62
N TRP A 428 -21.52 -12.11 4.57
CA TRP A 428 -22.10 -11.49 5.75
C TRP A 428 -23.31 -12.28 6.26
N GLN A 429 -24.06 -12.90 5.36
CA GLN A 429 -25.21 -13.74 5.71
C GLN A 429 -24.84 -15.22 5.88
N HIS A 430 -23.60 -15.61 5.59
CA HIS A 430 -23.12 -16.99 5.65
C HIS A 430 -24.01 -17.97 4.86
N ARG A 431 -24.49 -17.54 3.69
CA ARG A 431 -25.49 -18.27 2.93
C ARG A 431 -25.14 -18.33 1.45
N ASP A 432 -25.28 -19.53 0.89
CA ASP A 432 -25.17 -19.73 -0.55
C ASP A 432 -26.42 -19.18 -1.25
N LEU A 433 -26.19 -18.43 -2.32
CA LEU A 433 -27.23 -17.90 -3.18
C LEU A 433 -27.60 -18.96 -4.24
N PRO A 434 -28.85 -18.96 -4.74
CA PRO A 434 -29.22 -19.82 -5.85
C PRO A 434 -28.28 -19.64 -7.05
N ALA A 435 -27.87 -20.76 -7.66
CA ALA A 435 -27.06 -20.71 -8.87
C ALA A 435 -27.77 -19.87 -9.94
N HIS A 436 -27.05 -18.92 -10.53
CA HIS A 436 -27.62 -17.94 -11.44
C HIS A 436 -26.95 -18.04 -12.81
N ALA A 437 -27.76 -18.03 -13.86
CA ALA A 437 -27.31 -17.82 -15.24
C ALA A 437 -27.49 -16.33 -15.57
N GLY A 438 -26.40 -15.60 -15.81
CA GLY A 438 -26.42 -14.15 -16.05
C GLY A 438 -25.88 -13.32 -14.87
N PRO A 439 -26.03 -11.98 -14.90
CA PRO A 439 -25.40 -11.08 -13.94
C PRO A 439 -25.94 -11.27 -12.52
N LEU A 440 -25.05 -11.21 -11.54
CA LEU A 440 -25.40 -11.11 -10.13
C LEU A 440 -25.82 -9.66 -9.85
N ARG A 441 -27.08 -9.44 -9.49
CA ARG A 441 -27.67 -8.10 -9.33
C ARG A 441 -28.35 -7.95 -7.97
N PHE A 442 -28.07 -6.84 -7.28
CA PHE A 442 -28.58 -6.56 -5.95
C PHE A 442 -29.01 -5.09 -5.81
N ALA A 443 -30.13 -4.87 -5.11
CA ALA A 443 -30.50 -3.55 -4.61
C ALA A 443 -29.75 -3.30 -3.30
N LEU A 444 -29.07 -2.17 -3.22
CA LEU A 444 -28.29 -1.74 -2.06
C LEU A 444 -28.93 -0.48 -1.48
N ALA A 445 -29.10 -0.47 -0.16
CA ALA A 445 -29.43 0.74 0.58
C ALA A 445 -28.25 1.76 0.47
N PRO A 446 -28.47 3.03 0.85
CA PRO A 446 -27.36 3.98 1.03
C PRO A 446 -26.24 3.38 1.86
N HIS A 447 -24.99 3.62 1.47
CA HIS A 447 -23.75 3.15 2.14
C HIS A 447 -23.58 1.63 2.28
N ALA A 448 -24.54 0.83 1.80
CA ALA A 448 -24.50 -0.61 1.93
C ALA A 448 -23.57 -1.26 0.92
N SER A 449 -23.05 -2.43 1.31
CA SER A 449 -22.28 -3.31 0.45
C SER A 449 -22.82 -4.74 0.51
N MET A 450 -22.58 -5.48 -0.57
CA MET A 450 -22.77 -6.92 -0.67
C MET A 450 -21.41 -7.53 -0.96
N MET A 451 -20.92 -8.38 -0.04
CA MET A 451 -19.65 -9.08 -0.21
C MET A 451 -19.90 -10.56 -0.48
N LEU A 452 -19.41 -11.03 -1.63
CA LEU A 452 -19.63 -12.38 -2.12
C LEU A 452 -18.32 -13.11 -2.33
N ARG A 453 -18.33 -14.43 -2.13
CA ARG A 453 -17.41 -15.35 -2.82
C ARG A 453 -18.16 -15.97 -3.98
N VAL A 454 -17.60 -15.85 -5.18
CA VAL A 454 -18.17 -16.37 -6.43
C VAL A 454 -17.23 -17.42 -6.99
N GLN A 455 -17.75 -18.60 -7.29
CA GLN A 455 -17.06 -19.67 -8.01
C GLN A 455 -17.72 -19.85 -9.37
N GLY A 456 -16.91 -19.96 -10.42
CA GLY A 456 -17.38 -20.37 -11.74
C GLY A 456 -16.28 -21.05 -12.54
N THR A 457 -16.60 -21.36 -13.80
CA THR A 457 -15.63 -21.91 -14.76
C THR A 457 -14.84 -20.75 -15.37
N PRO A 458 -13.49 -20.75 -15.29
CA PRO A 458 -12.67 -19.72 -15.94
C PRO A 458 -12.97 -19.58 -17.44
N ALA A 459 -12.94 -18.35 -17.95
CA ALA A 459 -13.12 -18.08 -19.38
C ALA A 459 -11.97 -18.67 -20.23
N LEU A 460 -10.75 -18.66 -19.68
CA LEU A 460 -9.59 -19.33 -20.27
C LEU A 460 -9.51 -20.78 -19.80
N ALA A 461 -9.53 -21.71 -20.75
CA ALA A 461 -9.36 -23.14 -20.45
C ALA A 461 -7.96 -23.43 -19.86
N GLU A 462 -6.92 -22.78 -20.40
CA GLU A 462 -5.53 -22.93 -19.99
C GLU A 462 -4.91 -21.56 -19.69
N GLY A 463 -4.04 -21.52 -18.69
CA GLY A 463 -3.36 -20.30 -18.25
C GLY A 463 -4.22 -19.33 -17.45
N GLU A 464 -3.62 -18.22 -17.03
CA GLU A 464 -4.24 -17.17 -16.22
C GLU A 464 -3.85 -15.78 -16.75
N PRO A 465 -4.80 -14.82 -16.82
CA PRO A 465 -4.48 -13.44 -17.15
C PRO A 465 -3.59 -12.81 -16.08
N LEU A 466 -2.58 -12.04 -16.48
CA LEU A 466 -1.75 -11.28 -15.53
C LEU A 466 -2.58 -10.34 -14.65
N SER A 467 -3.63 -9.76 -15.21
CA SER A 467 -4.57 -8.91 -14.46
C SER A 467 -5.39 -9.66 -13.40
N ASP A 468 -5.31 -11.00 -13.35
CA ASP A 468 -5.85 -11.82 -12.26
C ASP A 468 -4.79 -12.33 -11.27
N MET A 469 -3.53 -11.97 -11.48
CA MET A 469 -2.37 -12.43 -10.70
C MET A 469 -1.59 -11.25 -10.11
N THR A 470 -2.28 -10.17 -9.72
CA THR A 470 -1.64 -8.90 -9.31
C THR A 470 -0.68 -9.05 -8.13
N GLY A 471 -0.94 -9.97 -7.19
CA GLY A 471 -0.03 -10.27 -6.08
C GLY A 471 1.34 -10.83 -6.52
N ARG A 472 1.44 -11.35 -7.76
CA ARG A 472 2.69 -11.82 -8.38
C ARG A 472 3.40 -10.75 -9.23
N ILE A 473 2.82 -9.56 -9.35
CA ILE A 473 3.36 -8.46 -10.16
C ILE A 473 3.95 -7.40 -9.23
N HIS A 474 5.11 -6.87 -9.61
CA HIS A 474 5.71 -5.69 -9.00
C HIS A 474 6.03 -4.67 -10.09
N VAL A 475 5.61 -3.42 -9.87
CA VAL A 475 6.00 -2.29 -10.71
C VAL A 475 7.37 -1.83 -10.23
N ALA A 476 8.44 -2.33 -10.84
CA ALA A 476 9.81 -2.02 -10.44
C ALA A 476 10.27 -0.65 -10.94
N VAL A 477 9.77 -0.24 -12.12
CA VAL A 477 9.92 1.12 -12.63
C VAL A 477 8.59 1.57 -13.19
N ASP A 478 8.11 2.71 -12.72
CA ASP A 478 6.91 3.38 -13.22
C ASP A 478 7.33 4.51 -14.18
N GLY A 479 6.79 4.47 -15.41
CA GLY A 479 7.09 5.42 -16.47
C GLY A 479 6.54 6.84 -16.28
N VAL A 480 5.80 7.07 -15.20
CA VAL A 480 5.37 8.42 -14.80
C VAL A 480 6.58 9.22 -14.27
N GLN A 481 6.81 10.39 -14.84
CA GLN A 481 7.81 11.31 -14.32
C GLN A 481 7.27 12.08 -13.11
N GLY A 482 7.94 11.96 -11.97
CA GLY A 482 7.49 12.54 -10.70
C GLY A 482 6.44 11.67 -10.02
N TYR A 483 5.67 12.26 -9.11
CA TYR A 483 4.60 11.56 -8.40
C TYR A 483 3.30 12.38 -8.43
N SER A 484 2.15 11.69 -8.38
CA SER A 484 0.85 12.37 -8.31
C SER A 484 0.73 13.17 -7.01
N THR A 485 0.38 14.44 -7.14
CA THR A 485 0.04 15.32 -6.02
C THR A 485 -1.42 15.15 -5.59
N ASP A 486 -2.23 14.49 -6.41
CA ASP A 486 -3.62 14.20 -6.09
C ASP A 486 -3.69 12.92 -5.24
N LEU A 487 -3.96 13.10 -3.95
CA LEU A 487 -4.06 12.00 -2.99
C LEU A 487 -5.31 11.14 -3.23
N ALA A 488 -6.33 11.66 -3.94
CA ALA A 488 -7.59 10.97 -4.26
C ALA A 488 -7.66 10.53 -5.74
N GLY A 489 -6.96 11.22 -6.64
CA GLY A 489 -6.89 10.98 -8.07
C GLY A 489 -5.66 10.18 -8.46
N ILE A 490 -5.88 8.89 -8.64
CA ILE A 490 -4.87 7.89 -9.07
C ILE A 490 -4.68 7.97 -10.61
N ALA A 491 -4.75 9.18 -11.17
CA ALA A 491 -4.55 9.38 -12.59
C ALA A 491 -3.08 9.08 -12.93
N GLY A 492 -2.86 8.11 -13.83
CA GLY A 492 -1.55 7.83 -14.40
C GLY A 492 -0.81 6.63 -13.82
N THR A 493 -1.35 5.90 -12.84
CA THR A 493 -0.66 4.67 -12.37
C THR A 493 -0.95 3.48 -13.29
N PRO A 494 -0.08 2.46 -13.34
CA PRO A 494 -0.39 1.15 -13.89
C PRO A 494 -1.73 0.60 -13.41
N ARG A 495 -2.52 0.04 -14.33
CA ARG A 495 -3.85 -0.51 -14.06
C ARG A 495 -4.07 -1.86 -14.75
N THR A 496 -4.92 -2.66 -14.14
CA THR A 496 -5.44 -3.89 -14.73
C THR A 496 -6.68 -3.61 -15.58
N ASP A 497 -6.74 -4.21 -16.77
CA ASP A 497 -7.89 -4.24 -17.69
C ASP A 497 -8.36 -2.86 -18.24
N VAL A 498 -7.72 -1.77 -17.81
CA VAL A 498 -7.93 -0.39 -18.27
C VAL A 498 -6.59 0.33 -18.41
N ALA A 499 -6.57 1.45 -19.12
CA ALA A 499 -5.43 2.34 -19.19
C ALA A 499 -5.25 3.12 -17.85
N PRO A 500 -4.07 3.73 -17.60
CA PRO A 500 -3.79 4.52 -16.40
C PRO A 500 -4.76 5.67 -16.11
N ASP A 501 -5.46 6.19 -17.13
CA ASP A 501 -6.50 7.22 -17.00
C ASP A 501 -7.90 6.64 -16.74
N GLY A 502 -8.02 5.31 -16.64
CA GLY A 502 -9.28 4.59 -16.47
C GLY A 502 -10.05 4.33 -17.75
N SER A 503 -9.56 4.78 -18.92
CA SER A 503 -10.19 4.47 -20.21
C SER A 503 -10.00 3.00 -20.59
N PRO A 504 -10.87 2.41 -21.44
CA PRO A 504 -10.67 1.06 -21.93
C PRO A 504 -9.32 0.89 -22.63
N LEU A 505 -8.67 -0.27 -22.50
CA LEU A 505 -7.47 -0.58 -23.26
C LEU A 505 -7.81 -0.65 -24.76
N ARG A 506 -7.16 0.18 -25.57
CA ARG A 506 -7.42 0.26 -27.02
C ARG A 506 -6.12 0.45 -27.79
N ILE A 507 -5.89 -0.40 -28.79
CA ILE A 507 -4.73 -0.29 -29.70
C ILE A 507 -5.27 -0.25 -31.13
N ALA A 508 -4.97 0.83 -31.87
CA ALA A 508 -5.40 1.07 -33.24
C ALA A 508 -6.90 0.79 -33.46
N GLY A 509 -7.73 1.34 -32.57
CA GLY A 509 -9.19 1.22 -32.59
C GLY A 509 -9.75 -0.06 -31.98
N THR A 510 -8.94 -1.11 -31.77
CA THR A 510 -9.36 -2.39 -31.20
C THR A 510 -9.38 -2.33 -29.68
N THR A 511 -10.53 -2.60 -29.07
CA THR A 511 -10.69 -2.62 -27.61
C THR A 511 -10.37 -3.98 -27.01
N TYR A 512 -9.55 -3.99 -25.97
CA TYR A 512 -9.18 -5.16 -25.19
C TYR A 512 -9.86 -5.10 -23.82
N ARG A 513 -10.34 -6.26 -23.36
CA ARG A 513 -10.96 -6.40 -22.04
C ARG A 513 -9.96 -6.74 -20.95
N ASP A 514 -8.91 -7.46 -21.33
CA ASP A 514 -7.93 -8.00 -20.42
C ASP A 514 -6.56 -7.42 -20.75
N GLY A 515 -5.76 -7.11 -19.73
CA GLY A 515 -4.37 -6.69 -19.92
C GLY A 515 -3.86 -5.82 -18.79
N ILE A 516 -2.66 -5.28 -19.00
CA ILE A 516 -2.05 -4.29 -18.10
C ILE A 516 -1.78 -3.02 -18.89
N GLY A 517 -2.38 -1.91 -18.47
CA GLY A 517 -2.12 -0.58 -19.02
C GLY A 517 -1.08 0.16 -18.19
N ILE A 518 -0.04 0.68 -18.82
CA ILE A 518 1.09 1.38 -18.16
C ILE A 518 1.56 2.57 -19.01
N HIS A 519 2.37 3.44 -18.44
CA HIS A 519 3.19 4.35 -19.24
C HIS A 519 4.39 3.60 -19.83
N ALA A 520 4.86 3.99 -21.01
CA ALA A 520 6.17 3.58 -21.51
C ALA A 520 7.27 4.09 -20.55
N ASP A 521 8.50 3.60 -20.72
CA ASP A 521 9.58 3.68 -19.75
C ASP A 521 9.22 3.03 -18.40
N SER A 522 8.51 1.90 -18.46
CA SER A 522 8.16 1.09 -17.30
C SER A 522 8.79 -0.30 -17.37
N ARG A 523 9.09 -0.87 -16.20
CA ARG A 523 9.49 -2.27 -16.01
C ARG A 523 8.57 -2.94 -15.00
N LEU A 524 7.87 -3.98 -15.43
CA LEU A 524 7.09 -4.85 -14.54
C LEU A 524 7.86 -6.15 -14.30
N GLU A 525 7.87 -6.62 -13.07
CA GLU A 525 8.43 -7.91 -12.68
C GLU A 525 7.29 -8.85 -12.31
N VAL A 526 7.30 -10.05 -12.88
CA VAL A 526 6.23 -11.05 -12.72
C VAL A 526 6.83 -12.34 -12.18
N ARG A 527 6.37 -12.77 -11.00
CA ARG A 527 6.80 -14.03 -10.38
C ARG A 527 6.12 -15.23 -11.05
N ALA A 528 6.84 -15.83 -12.00
CA ALA A 528 6.42 -17.04 -12.72
C ALA A 528 6.67 -18.32 -11.91
N GLY A 529 7.76 -18.39 -11.13
CA GLY A 529 8.06 -19.53 -10.24
C GLY A 529 8.39 -20.84 -10.96
N GLY A 530 8.64 -20.83 -12.27
CA GLY A 530 8.80 -22.03 -13.09
C GLY A 530 7.50 -22.80 -13.35
N ASP A 531 6.35 -22.28 -12.92
CA ASP A 531 5.04 -22.94 -13.03
C ASP A 531 4.45 -22.86 -14.45
N PHE A 532 5.01 -22.00 -15.31
CA PHE A 532 4.47 -21.67 -16.64
C PHE A 532 5.45 -22.03 -17.75
N SER A 533 4.90 -22.36 -18.91
CA SER A 533 5.65 -22.75 -20.10
C SER A 533 5.66 -21.66 -21.17
N ARG A 534 4.63 -20.80 -21.19
CA ARG A 534 4.44 -19.81 -22.25
C ARG A 534 3.80 -18.53 -21.72
N PHE A 535 4.30 -17.39 -22.20
CA PHE A 535 3.69 -16.08 -22.04
C PHE A 535 3.16 -15.58 -23.39
N THR A 536 1.91 -15.14 -23.43
CA THR A 536 1.28 -14.57 -24.65
C THR A 536 0.67 -13.22 -24.35
N THR A 537 0.76 -12.28 -25.29
CA THR A 537 0.19 -10.93 -25.15
C THR A 537 0.08 -10.25 -26.52
N GLN A 538 -0.68 -9.17 -26.59
CA GLN A 538 -0.74 -8.26 -27.73
C GLN A 538 -0.30 -6.88 -27.25
N VAL A 539 0.81 -6.39 -27.80
CA VAL A 539 1.42 -5.13 -27.35
C VAL A 539 1.18 -4.00 -28.34
N GLY A 540 1.06 -2.79 -27.83
CA GLY A 540 0.93 -1.58 -28.65
C GLY A 540 0.68 -0.34 -27.82
N LEU A 541 0.66 0.80 -28.49
CA LEU A 541 0.37 2.10 -27.88
C LEU A 541 -1.13 2.28 -27.72
N GLN A 542 -1.52 2.92 -26.63
CA GLN A 542 -2.92 3.25 -26.32
C GLN A 542 -3.46 4.31 -27.30
N ASP A 543 -4.70 4.13 -27.74
CA ASP A 543 -5.43 5.15 -28.49
C ASP A 543 -5.64 6.39 -27.62
N THR A 544 -5.13 7.54 -28.05
CA THR A 544 -5.35 8.83 -27.39
C THR A 544 -5.89 9.86 -28.38
N ALA A 545 -6.64 10.85 -27.88
CA ALA A 545 -7.22 11.89 -28.74
C ALA A 545 -6.18 12.79 -29.43
N LYS A 546 -4.97 12.89 -28.86
CA LYS A 546 -3.84 13.62 -29.44
C LYS A 546 -2.72 12.62 -29.78
N PRO A 547 -2.06 12.75 -30.94
CA PRO A 547 -0.88 11.96 -31.26
C PRO A 547 0.16 12.07 -30.15
N VAL A 548 0.68 10.94 -29.68
CA VAL A 548 1.81 10.93 -28.75
C VAL A 548 3.10 10.78 -29.55
N ALA A 549 4.12 11.56 -29.19
CA ALA A 549 5.45 11.45 -29.78
C ALA A 549 6.23 10.33 -29.05
N GLY A 550 7.02 9.59 -29.81
CA GLY A 550 7.89 8.53 -29.29
C GLY A 550 7.40 7.14 -29.68
N ASP A 551 8.25 6.43 -30.39
CA ASP A 551 8.02 5.02 -30.73
C ASP A 551 8.37 4.17 -29.51
N VAL A 552 7.68 3.06 -29.29
CA VAL A 552 7.93 2.20 -28.12
C VAL A 552 8.44 0.84 -28.56
N VAL A 553 9.50 0.38 -27.89
CA VAL A 553 10.00 -1.00 -28.00
C VAL A 553 9.53 -1.80 -26.79
N PHE A 554 8.92 -2.95 -27.04
CA PHE A 554 8.52 -3.90 -26.00
C PHE A 554 9.53 -5.03 -25.91
N ARG A 555 9.91 -5.38 -24.69
CA ARG A 555 10.85 -6.46 -24.40
C ARG A 555 10.29 -7.38 -23.32
N VAL A 556 10.52 -8.68 -23.52
CA VAL A 556 10.23 -9.70 -22.52
C VAL A 556 11.55 -10.35 -22.15
N TYR A 557 11.88 -10.31 -20.87
CA TYR A 557 13.03 -11.00 -20.30
C TYR A 557 12.58 -12.16 -19.41
N GLY A 558 13.41 -13.18 -19.30
CA GLY A 558 13.27 -14.25 -18.31
C GLY A 558 14.58 -14.40 -17.55
N ASP A 559 14.51 -14.27 -16.22
CA ASP A 559 15.67 -14.35 -15.33
C ASP A 559 16.85 -13.46 -15.80
N GLY A 560 16.53 -12.25 -16.28
CA GLY A 560 17.50 -11.26 -16.77
C GLY A 560 17.91 -11.43 -18.23
N GLN A 561 17.50 -12.52 -18.90
CA GLN A 561 17.87 -12.79 -20.30
C GLN A 561 16.78 -12.35 -21.27
N LEU A 562 17.16 -11.66 -22.35
CA LEU A 562 16.21 -11.22 -23.37
C LEU A 562 15.62 -12.43 -24.11
N LEU A 563 14.30 -12.58 -24.05
CA LEU A 563 13.57 -13.64 -24.73
C LEU A 563 12.86 -13.14 -26.00
N HIS A 564 12.41 -11.88 -25.99
CA HIS A 564 11.73 -11.27 -27.12
C HIS A 564 11.90 -9.75 -27.13
N GLU A 565 11.98 -9.16 -28.33
CA GLU A 565 12.00 -7.72 -28.57
C GLU A 565 11.19 -7.41 -29.84
N THR A 566 10.37 -6.36 -29.80
CA THR A 566 9.66 -5.87 -30.99
C THR A 566 10.53 -4.89 -31.78
N THR A 567 10.22 -4.69 -33.06
CA THR A 567 10.61 -3.42 -33.71
C THR A 567 9.90 -2.25 -32.99
N PRO A 568 10.39 -1.01 -33.09
CA PRO A 568 9.68 0.15 -32.57
C PRO A 568 8.26 0.20 -33.13
N LEU A 569 7.27 0.38 -32.25
CA LEU A 569 5.86 0.48 -32.60
C LEU A 569 5.40 1.93 -32.52
N HIS A 570 4.59 2.34 -33.49
CA HIS A 570 3.95 3.65 -33.57
C HIS A 570 2.49 3.59 -33.10
N GLN A 571 1.90 4.74 -32.79
CA GLN A 571 0.52 4.81 -32.31
C GLN A 571 -0.52 4.29 -33.32
N SER A 572 -0.26 4.42 -34.62
CA SER A 572 -1.15 3.93 -35.66
C SER A 572 -1.06 2.43 -35.92
N ASP A 573 -0.07 1.75 -35.34
CA ASP A 573 0.19 0.35 -35.64
C ASP A 573 -0.82 -0.55 -34.95
N ALA A 574 -1.25 -1.59 -35.66
CA ALA A 574 -2.04 -2.64 -35.06
C ALA A 574 -1.25 -3.34 -33.95
N ALA A 575 -1.96 -3.91 -32.97
CA ALA A 575 -1.32 -4.63 -31.87
C ALA A 575 -0.44 -5.78 -32.40
N THR A 576 0.77 -5.89 -31.86
CA THR A 576 1.73 -6.95 -32.21
C THR A 576 1.55 -8.13 -31.27
N GLN A 577 1.20 -9.30 -31.81
CA GLN A 577 1.06 -10.53 -31.04
C GLN A 577 2.43 -11.09 -30.66
N LEU A 578 2.65 -11.30 -29.36
CA LEU A 578 3.84 -11.97 -28.81
C LEU A 578 3.46 -13.35 -28.30
N THR A 579 4.38 -14.30 -28.48
CA THR A 579 4.33 -15.64 -27.88
C THR A 579 5.73 -16.03 -27.49
N VAL A 580 5.99 -16.07 -26.19
CA VAL A 580 7.33 -16.18 -25.62
C VAL A 580 7.41 -17.46 -24.78
N PRO A 581 8.33 -18.40 -25.07
CA PRO A 581 8.60 -19.54 -24.22
C PRO A 581 9.19 -19.08 -22.88
N VAL A 582 8.63 -19.53 -21.76
CA VAL A 582 9.07 -19.17 -20.39
C VAL A 582 9.22 -20.39 -19.48
N ALA A 583 9.34 -21.59 -20.06
CA ALA A 583 9.53 -22.82 -19.30
C ALA A 583 10.76 -22.74 -18.38
N GLY A 584 10.54 -22.94 -17.08
CA GLY A 584 11.59 -22.89 -16.05
C GLY A 584 11.96 -21.48 -15.57
N VAL A 585 11.46 -20.42 -16.21
CA VAL A 585 11.74 -19.03 -15.83
C VAL A 585 11.12 -18.73 -14.46
N GLN A 586 11.90 -18.13 -13.56
CA GLN A 586 11.45 -17.76 -12.22
C GLN A 586 10.80 -16.38 -12.20
N VAL A 587 11.41 -15.42 -12.89
CA VAL A 587 10.95 -14.04 -13.00
C VAL A 587 10.90 -13.63 -14.46
N ILE A 588 9.73 -13.13 -14.89
CA ILE A 588 9.57 -12.50 -16.20
C ILE A 588 9.60 -11.00 -15.99
N GLU A 589 10.36 -10.27 -16.79
CA GLU A 589 10.38 -8.80 -16.77
C GLU A 589 9.81 -8.27 -18.08
N LEU A 590 8.78 -7.44 -17.96
CA LEU A 590 8.07 -6.81 -19.08
C LEU A 590 8.50 -5.35 -19.14
N VAL A 591 9.24 -4.99 -20.19
CA VAL A 591 9.76 -3.63 -20.38
C VAL A 591 9.11 -3.01 -21.59
N ALA A 592 8.57 -1.80 -21.42
CA ALA A 592 8.15 -0.95 -22.53
C ALA A 592 8.97 0.33 -22.44
N ALA A 593 9.77 0.64 -23.46
CA ALA A 593 10.70 1.77 -23.44
C ALA A 593 10.55 2.63 -24.70
N VAL A 594 10.66 3.95 -24.56
CA VAL A 594 10.68 4.86 -25.72
C VAL A 594 11.99 4.68 -26.50
N ALA A 595 11.89 4.54 -27.83
CA ALA A 595 13.02 4.20 -28.70
C ALA A 595 14.01 5.37 -28.91
N ASP A 596 13.55 6.62 -28.83
CA ASP A 596 14.39 7.82 -28.94
C ASP A 596 14.18 8.75 -27.74
N THR A 597 15.14 8.74 -26.83
CA THR A 597 15.13 9.55 -25.61
C THR A 597 15.45 11.03 -25.86
N SER A 598 15.95 11.39 -27.05
CA SER A 598 16.33 12.77 -27.40
C SER A 598 15.14 13.70 -27.66
N ALA A 599 13.95 13.13 -27.91
CA ALA A 599 12.71 13.86 -28.22
C ALA A 599 11.77 14.07 -27.02
N VAL A 600 12.01 13.43 -25.87
CA VAL A 600 11.00 13.24 -24.79
C VAL A 600 10.95 14.38 -23.76
N ALA A 601 11.85 15.36 -23.83
CA ALA A 601 11.97 16.40 -22.79
C ALA A 601 10.74 17.34 -22.63
N LYS A 602 9.67 17.20 -23.45
CA LYS A 602 8.49 18.09 -23.40
C LYS A 602 7.12 17.40 -23.62
N THR A 603 7.04 16.08 -23.71
CA THR A 603 5.78 15.36 -23.97
C THR A 603 5.49 14.30 -22.91
N PRO A 604 4.22 14.07 -22.54
CA PRO A 604 3.86 12.97 -21.64
C PRO A 604 4.32 11.64 -22.21
N THR A 605 4.86 10.76 -21.37
CA THR A 605 5.29 9.42 -21.76
C THR A 605 4.10 8.66 -22.37
N PRO A 606 4.25 8.01 -23.56
CA PRO A 606 3.17 7.26 -24.19
C PRO A 606 2.55 6.25 -23.25
N VAL A 607 1.22 6.13 -23.28
CA VAL A 607 0.53 5.01 -22.61
C VAL A 607 0.56 3.81 -23.54
N VAL A 608 0.81 2.64 -22.98
CA VAL A 608 0.92 1.37 -23.69
C VAL A 608 0.13 0.28 -22.98
N ALA A 609 -0.17 -0.78 -23.72
CA ALA A 609 -0.91 -1.91 -23.21
C ALA A 609 -0.17 -3.22 -23.46
N TRP A 610 -0.07 -4.05 -22.42
CA TRP A 610 0.16 -5.49 -22.51
C TRP A 610 -1.21 -6.18 -22.56
N ALA A 611 -1.90 -6.05 -23.70
CA ALA A 611 -3.26 -6.58 -23.85
C ALA A 611 -3.26 -8.10 -23.90
N ASN A 612 -4.32 -8.73 -23.38
CA ASN A 612 -4.47 -10.18 -23.27
C ASN A 612 -3.19 -10.88 -22.75
N ALA A 613 -2.50 -10.27 -21.79
CA ALA A 613 -1.29 -10.82 -21.19
C ALA A 613 -1.63 -12.03 -20.32
N ILE A 614 -1.20 -13.22 -20.75
CA ILE A 614 -1.57 -14.52 -20.16
C ILE A 614 -0.32 -15.36 -19.93
N LEU A 615 -0.23 -15.98 -18.76
CA LEU A 615 0.74 -17.04 -18.46
C LEU A 615 0.08 -18.42 -18.57
N GLN A 616 0.71 -19.35 -19.28
CA GLN A 616 0.15 -20.68 -19.61
C GLN A 616 1.05 -21.84 -19.19
#